data_AF-A0A6H9KU42-F1
#
_entry.id   AF-A0A6H9KU42-F1
#
_cell.length_a   1.000
_cell.length_b   1.000
_cell.length_c   1.000
_cell.angle_alpha   90.00
_cell.angle_beta   90.00
_cell.angle_gamma   90.00
#
_symmetry.space_group_name_H-M   'P 1'
#
loop_
_entity.id
_entity.type
_entity.pdbx_description
1 polymer ?
#
loop_
_entity_poly.entity_id
_entity_poly.type
_entity_poly.pdbx_seq_one_letter_code
_entity_poly.pdbx_strand_id
1 'polypeptide(L)'
;MKELLYFSFGDLMVRVEYNKDANSLRYASHRKVTFGERVIIEQYLLTNIAVKTEYYKKQPALFIYLGVDAALVKDLNLFHLKNTLKTLVDKEKDVKSSVNNLINQSMLNFYFDKIGDMILSIRDDINSGEDSDEKMLEYKFKLEELVEAYNLYTEEKINITKVIPVELQNYLGLE
;
A
#
# COMPACT_ATOMS: atom_id res chain seq x y z
N MET A 1 -14.17 -8.13 -33.06
CA MET A 1 -13.49 -7.93 -31.76
C MET A 1 -12.66 -6.68 -31.87
N LYS A 2 -12.70 -5.80 -30.87
CA LYS A 2 -11.96 -4.52 -30.87
C LYS A 2 -11.34 -4.34 -29.50
N GLU A 3 -10.01 -4.28 -29.43
CA GLU A 3 -9.27 -4.10 -28.20
C GLU A 3 -8.37 -2.87 -28.28
N LEU A 4 -8.17 -2.25 -27.13
CA LEU A 4 -7.27 -1.12 -26.94
C LEU A 4 -6.13 -1.60 -26.04
N LEU A 5 -4.89 -1.42 -26.50
CA LEU A 5 -3.70 -1.94 -25.87
C LEU A 5 -2.71 -0.80 -25.65
N TYR A 6 -2.20 -0.70 -24.42
CA TYR A 6 -1.16 0.23 -24.05
C TYR A 6 0.18 -0.50 -23.90
N PHE A 7 1.19 -0.06 -24.65
CA PHE A 7 2.55 -0.57 -24.58
C PHE A 7 3.44 0.45 -23.86
N SER A 8 3.86 0.10 -22.64
CA SER A 8 4.63 1.00 -21.76
C SER A 8 6.04 1.31 -22.26
N PHE A 9 6.67 0.42 -23.04
CA PHE A 9 8.05 0.60 -23.51
C PHE A 9 8.26 1.83 -24.41
N GLY A 10 7.20 2.32 -25.04
CA GLY A 10 7.26 3.42 -26.00
C GLY A 10 6.11 4.39 -25.87
N ASP A 11 5.42 4.39 -24.72
CA ASP A 11 4.21 5.17 -24.48
C ASP A 11 3.23 5.08 -25.66
N LEU A 12 2.88 3.85 -26.04
CA LEU A 12 2.22 3.58 -27.30
C LEU A 12 0.84 2.97 -27.11
N MET A 13 -0.19 3.76 -27.44
CA MET A 13 -1.55 3.26 -27.60
C MET A 13 -1.76 2.65 -28.98
N VAL A 14 -2.23 1.39 -29.01
CA VAL A 14 -2.57 0.63 -30.21
C VAL A 14 -4.00 0.12 -30.09
N ARG A 15 -4.76 0.27 -31.17
CA ARG A 15 -6.08 -0.35 -31.29
C ARG A 15 -6.01 -1.49 -32.28
N VAL A 16 -6.45 -2.67 -31.87
CA VAL A 16 -6.53 -3.85 -32.72
C VAL A 16 -7.99 -4.22 -32.94
N GLU A 17 -8.31 -4.59 -34.17
CA GLU A 17 -9.64 -5.01 -34.57
C GLU A 17 -9.55 -6.27 -35.43
N TYR A 18 -10.33 -7.28 -35.06
CA TYR A 18 -10.51 -8.48 -35.88
C TYR A 18 -11.84 -8.40 -36.61
N ASN A 19 -11.76 -8.37 -37.95
CA ASN A 19 -12.87 -8.46 -38.87
C ASN A 19 -13.03 -9.93 -39.30
N LYS A 20 -14.18 -10.53 -38.92
CA LYS A 20 -14.49 -11.94 -39.14
C LYS A 20 -14.73 -12.27 -40.61
N ASP A 21 -15.43 -11.40 -41.33
CA ASP A 21 -15.87 -11.66 -42.71
C ASP A 21 -14.68 -11.72 -43.66
N ALA A 22 -13.75 -10.77 -43.50
CA ALA A 22 -12.52 -10.71 -44.27
C ALA A 22 -11.38 -11.54 -43.66
N ASN A 23 -11.63 -12.23 -42.53
CA ASN A 23 -10.61 -12.91 -41.71
C ASN A 23 -9.32 -12.07 -41.57
N SER A 24 -9.49 -10.83 -41.13
CA SER A 24 -8.39 -9.86 -41.09
C SER A 24 -8.22 -9.27 -39.69
N LEU A 25 -6.97 -9.28 -39.22
CA LEU A 25 -6.54 -8.59 -38.02
C LEU A 25 -5.93 -7.25 -38.46
N ARG A 26 -6.52 -6.16 -37.99
CA ARG A 26 -6.14 -4.80 -38.35
C ARG A 26 -5.72 -4.07 -37.10
N TYR A 27 -4.68 -3.25 -37.18
CA TYR A 27 -4.31 -2.43 -36.04
C TYR A 27 -3.88 -1.03 -36.45
N ALA A 28 -4.11 -0.06 -35.57
CA ALA A 28 -3.73 1.33 -35.73
C ALA A 28 -3.04 1.82 -34.44
N SER A 29 -2.18 2.82 -34.55
CA SER A 29 -1.44 3.39 -33.42
C SER A 29 -1.70 4.89 -33.31
N HIS A 30 -1.58 5.47 -32.11
CA HIS A 30 -1.81 6.91 -31.94
C HIS A 30 -0.73 7.78 -32.59
N ARG A 31 0.48 7.24 -32.80
CA ARG A 31 1.62 7.88 -33.48
C ARG A 31 2.29 6.94 -34.46
N LYS A 32 3.20 7.47 -35.27
CA LYS A 32 4.05 6.66 -36.16
C LYS A 32 4.90 5.70 -35.33
N VAL A 33 4.86 4.43 -35.68
CA VAL A 33 5.61 3.35 -35.02
C VAL A 33 6.94 3.18 -35.71
N THR A 34 8.02 3.05 -34.95
CA THR A 34 9.34 2.70 -35.49
C THR A 34 9.39 1.22 -35.88
N PHE A 35 10.38 0.83 -36.68
CA PHE A 35 10.49 -0.56 -37.12
C PHE A 35 10.63 -1.54 -35.95
N GLY A 36 11.46 -1.23 -34.95
CA GLY A 36 11.66 -2.07 -33.76
C GLY A 36 10.39 -2.23 -32.93
N GLU A 37 9.68 -1.12 -32.68
CA GLU A 37 8.39 -1.15 -31.98
C GLU A 37 7.36 -1.98 -32.75
N ARG A 38 7.34 -1.84 -34.07
CA ARG A 38 6.41 -2.58 -34.94
C ARG A 38 6.59 -4.09 -34.80
N VAL A 39 7.83 -4.59 -34.84
CA VAL A 39 8.11 -6.02 -34.68
C VAL A 39 7.57 -6.55 -33.35
N ILE A 40 7.78 -5.81 -32.26
CA ILE A 40 7.33 -6.20 -30.91
C ILE A 40 5.78 -6.24 -30.85
N ILE A 41 5.13 -5.21 -31.37
CA ILE A 41 3.66 -5.10 -31.37
C ILE A 41 3.06 -6.21 -32.23
N GLU A 42 3.57 -6.39 -33.45
CA GLU A 42 3.07 -7.40 -34.37
C GLU A 42 3.21 -8.81 -33.80
N GLN A 43 4.37 -9.13 -33.21
CA GLN A 43 4.57 -10.39 -32.49
C GLN A 43 3.56 -10.56 -31.35
N TYR A 44 3.37 -9.52 -30.52
CA TYR A 44 2.41 -9.56 -29.42
C TYR A 44 0.98 -9.81 -29.91
N LEU A 45 0.55 -9.10 -30.95
CA LEU A 45 -0.80 -9.23 -31.52
C LEU A 45 -1.02 -10.63 -32.11
N LEU A 46 -0.04 -11.18 -32.82
CA LEU A 46 -0.13 -12.52 -33.39
C LEU A 46 -0.11 -13.63 -32.33
N THR A 47 0.67 -13.47 -31.27
CA THR A 47 0.77 -14.47 -30.19
C THR A 47 -0.42 -14.39 -29.23
N ASN A 48 -0.94 -13.20 -28.92
CA ASN A 48 -1.92 -13.02 -27.84
C ASN A 48 -3.33 -12.66 -28.31
N ILE A 49 -3.47 -11.99 -29.46
CA ILE A 49 -4.78 -11.56 -29.98
C ILE A 49 -5.28 -12.52 -31.05
N ALA A 50 -4.44 -12.86 -32.03
CA ALA A 50 -4.84 -13.74 -33.14
C ALA A 50 -5.24 -15.15 -32.66
N VAL A 51 -4.63 -15.67 -31.60
CA VAL A 51 -4.99 -16.97 -31.00
C VAL A 51 -6.40 -16.98 -30.37
N LYS A 52 -6.91 -15.80 -29.98
CA LYS A 52 -8.26 -15.64 -29.42
C LYS A 52 -9.33 -15.51 -30.50
N THR A 53 -8.94 -15.46 -31.78
CA THR A 53 -9.85 -15.26 -32.91
C THR A 53 -9.83 -16.46 -33.85
N GLU A 54 -10.55 -16.36 -34.97
CA GLU A 54 -10.53 -17.38 -36.03
C GLU A 54 -9.37 -17.17 -37.02
N TYR A 55 -8.46 -16.23 -36.73
CA TYR A 55 -7.38 -15.80 -37.63
C TYR A 55 -6.55 -16.96 -38.18
N TYR A 56 -6.15 -17.92 -37.33
CA TYR A 56 -5.38 -19.10 -37.76
C TYR A 56 -6.26 -20.26 -38.28
N LYS A 57 -7.58 -20.18 -38.12
CA LYS A 57 -8.52 -21.27 -38.47
C LYS A 57 -9.09 -21.14 -39.88
N LYS A 58 -9.09 -19.92 -40.45
CA LYS A 58 -9.62 -19.62 -41.78
C LYS A 58 -8.50 -19.11 -42.68
N GLN A 59 -8.61 -19.36 -43.99
CA GLN A 59 -7.72 -18.79 -45.00
C GLN A 59 -8.53 -18.12 -46.12
N PRO A 60 -8.05 -17.00 -46.69
CA PRO A 60 -6.82 -16.28 -46.36
C PRO A 60 -6.93 -15.52 -45.03
N ALA A 61 -5.80 -15.33 -44.34
CA ALA A 61 -5.70 -14.54 -43.11
C ALA A 61 -4.84 -13.30 -43.38
N LEU A 62 -5.38 -12.10 -43.12
CA LEU A 62 -4.69 -10.84 -43.43
C LEU A 62 -4.33 -10.09 -42.15
N PHE A 63 -3.08 -9.66 -42.05
CA PHE A 63 -2.63 -8.81 -40.96
C PHE A 63 -2.18 -7.44 -41.49
N ILE A 64 -2.89 -6.39 -41.07
CA ILE A 64 -2.82 -5.07 -41.71
C ILE A 64 -2.56 -4.00 -40.66
N TYR A 65 -1.51 -3.21 -40.88
CA TYR A 65 -1.32 -1.96 -40.17
C TYR A 65 -2.05 -0.84 -40.92
N LEU A 66 -3.01 -0.19 -40.25
CA LEU A 66 -3.82 0.90 -40.80
C LEU A 66 -3.15 2.27 -40.68
N GLY A 67 -2.02 2.37 -40.01
CA GLY A 67 -1.32 3.64 -39.80
C GLY A 67 -1.69 4.34 -38.50
N VAL A 68 -1.62 5.66 -38.55
CA VAL A 68 -1.82 6.54 -37.39
C VAL A 68 -3.30 6.90 -37.25
N ASP A 69 -3.87 6.67 -36.07
CA ASP A 69 -5.20 7.14 -35.70
C ASP A 69 -5.11 8.16 -34.55
N ALA A 70 -5.34 9.42 -34.89
CA ALA A 70 -5.30 10.53 -33.95
C ALA A 70 -6.36 10.44 -32.84
N ALA A 71 -7.45 9.67 -33.03
CA ALA A 71 -8.45 9.49 -31.99
C ALA A 71 -7.88 8.78 -30.76
N LEU A 72 -6.87 7.92 -30.94
CA LEU A 72 -6.22 7.17 -29.87
C LEU A 72 -5.40 8.04 -28.92
N VAL A 73 -5.07 9.29 -29.31
CA VAL A 73 -4.41 10.25 -28.41
C VAL A 73 -5.32 10.61 -27.24
N LYS A 74 -6.64 10.72 -27.49
CA LYS A 74 -7.61 10.99 -26.41
C LYS A 74 -7.68 9.82 -25.44
N ASP A 75 -7.68 8.59 -25.97
CA ASP A 75 -7.70 7.38 -25.15
C ASP A 75 -6.42 7.23 -24.32
N LEU A 76 -5.25 7.57 -24.90
CA LEU A 76 -3.97 7.60 -24.19
C LEU A 76 -3.99 8.60 -23.03
N ASN A 77 -4.46 9.82 -23.28
CA ASN A 77 -4.57 10.86 -22.24
C ASN A 77 -5.50 10.45 -21.10
N LEU A 78 -6.64 9.82 -21.43
CA LEU A 78 -7.56 9.29 -20.41
C LEU A 78 -6.92 8.16 -19.60
N PHE A 79 -6.14 7.29 -20.24
CA PHE A 79 -5.40 6.22 -19.56
C PHE A 79 -4.37 6.79 -18.58
N HIS A 80 -3.57 7.77 -18.99
CA HIS A 80 -2.63 8.44 -18.09
C HIS A 80 -3.33 9.13 -16.92
N LEU A 81 -4.41 9.86 -17.18
CA LEU A 81 -5.15 10.56 -16.13
C LEU A 81 -5.68 9.60 -15.08
N LYS A 82 -6.25 8.46 -15.50
CA LYS A 82 -6.69 7.40 -14.57
C LYS A 82 -5.54 6.84 -13.73
N ASN A 83 -4.39 6.59 -14.34
CA ASN A 83 -3.22 6.09 -13.61
C ASN A 83 -2.67 7.13 -12.63
N THR A 84 -2.58 8.41 -13.03
CA THR A 84 -2.14 9.48 -12.15
C THR A 84 -3.06 9.63 -10.95
N LEU A 85 -4.38 9.62 -11.15
CA LEU A 85 -5.34 9.66 -10.04
C LEU A 85 -5.15 8.48 -9.07
N LYS A 86 -4.96 7.27 -9.60
CA LYS A 86 -4.69 6.09 -8.76
C LYS A 86 -3.42 6.27 -7.93
N THR A 87 -2.33 6.73 -8.55
CA THR A 87 -1.07 6.98 -7.82
C THR A 87 -1.19 8.07 -6.76
N LEU A 88 -2.06 9.08 -6.95
CA LEU A 88 -2.31 10.12 -5.95
C LEU A 88 -3.06 9.56 -4.73
N VAL A 89 -4.08 8.74 -4.97
CA VAL A 89 -4.83 8.06 -3.88
C VAL A 89 -3.92 7.13 -3.08
N ASP A 90 -3.06 6.37 -3.77
CA ASP A 90 -2.09 5.50 -3.10
C ASP A 90 -1.11 6.31 -2.24
N LYS A 91 -0.59 7.43 -2.76
CA LYS A 91 0.28 8.35 -1.98
C LYS A 91 -0.42 8.96 -0.77
N GLU A 92 -1.68 9.37 -0.90
CA GLU A 92 -2.45 9.92 0.22
C GLU A 92 -2.61 8.89 1.35
N LYS A 93 -2.88 7.64 0.98
CA LYS A 93 -2.98 6.52 1.93
C LYS A 93 -1.65 6.29 2.65
N ASP A 94 -0.53 6.34 1.94
CA ASP A 94 0.81 6.18 2.51
C ASP A 94 1.17 7.31 3.48
N VAL A 95 0.82 8.56 3.14
CA VAL A 95 1.02 9.72 4.04
C VAL A 95 0.18 9.56 5.31
N LYS A 96 -1.09 9.18 5.18
CA LYS A 96 -1.97 8.96 6.35
C LYS A 96 -1.43 7.84 7.25
N SER A 97 -0.95 6.76 6.66
CA SER A 97 -0.30 5.68 7.41
C SER A 97 0.96 6.16 8.13
N SER A 98 1.78 6.98 7.48
CA SER A 98 3.01 7.52 8.05
C SER A 98 2.74 8.46 9.22
N VAL A 99 1.72 9.33 9.10
CA VAL A 99 1.29 10.22 10.19
C VAL A 99 0.76 9.41 11.37
N ASN A 100 -0.08 8.40 11.13
CA ASN A 100 -0.57 7.52 12.19
C ASN A 100 0.57 6.79 12.91
N ASN A 101 1.58 6.30 12.18
CA ASN A 101 2.74 5.66 12.76
C ASN A 101 3.54 6.63 13.64
N LEU A 102 3.72 7.89 13.20
CA LEU A 102 4.41 8.92 13.98
C LEU A 102 3.64 9.26 15.27
N ILE A 103 2.31 9.36 15.18
CA ILE A 103 1.45 9.59 16.36
C ILE A 103 1.59 8.41 17.32
N ASN A 104 1.48 7.17 16.84
CA ASN A 104 1.60 5.97 17.66
C ASN A 104 2.97 5.91 18.34
N GLN A 105 4.06 6.16 17.62
CA GLN A 105 5.41 6.22 18.21
C GLN A 105 5.55 7.32 19.27
N SER A 106 4.99 8.50 19.00
CA SER A 106 5.03 9.63 19.96
C SER A 106 4.25 9.29 21.23
N MET A 107 3.08 8.66 21.10
CA MET A 107 2.26 8.23 22.24
C MET A 107 2.92 7.09 23.02
N LEU A 108 3.50 6.10 22.32
CA LEU A 108 4.27 5.03 22.95
C LEU A 108 5.41 5.58 23.81
N ASN A 109 6.21 6.49 23.26
CA ASN A 109 7.30 7.13 24.00
C ASN A 109 6.77 7.91 25.20
N PHE A 110 5.70 8.70 25.02
CA PHE A 110 5.09 9.46 26.11
C PHE A 110 4.63 8.57 27.26
N TYR A 111 3.89 7.49 26.98
CA TYR A 111 3.43 6.57 28.02
C TYR A 111 4.58 5.80 28.64
N PHE A 112 5.59 5.40 27.87
CA PHE A 112 6.79 4.75 28.39
C PHE A 112 7.54 5.64 29.38
N ASP A 113 7.77 6.91 29.02
CA ASP A 113 8.40 7.89 29.89
C ASP A 113 7.60 8.11 31.17
N LYS A 114 6.26 8.19 31.06
CA LYS A 114 5.37 8.36 32.23
C LYS A 114 5.37 7.16 33.15
N ILE A 115 5.44 5.94 32.61
CA ILE A 115 5.60 4.73 33.41
C ILE A 115 6.95 4.76 34.14
N GLY A 116 8.03 5.17 33.45
CA GLY A 116 9.34 5.35 34.06
C GLY A 116 9.36 6.37 35.21
N ASP A 117 8.81 7.56 34.97
CA ASP A 117 8.65 8.62 35.99
C ASP A 117 7.90 8.11 37.23
N MET A 118 6.86 7.30 37.01
CA MET A 118 6.03 6.75 38.08
C MET A 118 6.80 5.71 38.90
N ILE A 119 7.55 4.83 38.26
CA ILE A 119 8.40 3.84 38.94
C ILE A 119 9.47 4.54 39.80
N LEU A 120 10.05 5.64 39.31
CA LEU A 120 11.00 6.44 40.09
C LEU A 120 10.33 7.07 41.31
N SER A 121 9.15 7.67 41.14
CA SER A 121 8.38 8.24 42.25
C SER A 121 8.05 7.21 43.34
N ILE A 122 7.64 6.00 42.95
CA ILE A 122 7.39 4.90 43.88
C ILE A 122 8.66 4.56 44.67
N ARG A 123 9.81 4.51 43.99
CA ARG A 123 11.09 4.20 44.63
C ARG A 123 11.50 5.27 45.63
N ASP A 124 11.30 6.54 45.28
CA ASP A 124 11.61 7.67 46.15
C ASP A 124 10.72 7.67 47.40
N ASP A 125 9.42 7.39 47.25
CA ASP A 125 8.49 7.30 48.38
C ASP A 125 8.83 6.14 49.34
N ILE A 126 9.22 4.98 48.81
CA ILE A 126 9.70 3.83 49.61
C ILE A 126 11.00 4.19 50.35
N ASN A 127 11.96 4.81 49.67
CA ASN A 127 13.23 5.22 50.30
C ASN A 127 13.05 6.30 51.36
N SER A 128 12.00 7.12 51.24
CA SER A 128 11.65 8.20 52.17
C SER A 128 10.86 7.70 53.40
N GLY A 129 10.38 6.45 53.38
CA GLY A 129 9.51 5.89 54.41
C GLY A 129 8.11 6.51 54.42
N GLU A 130 7.66 7.05 53.28
CA GLU A 130 6.30 7.57 53.07
C GLU A 130 5.39 6.55 52.35
N ASP A 131 5.75 5.27 52.40
CA ASP A 131 5.05 4.15 51.80
C ASP A 131 3.79 3.79 52.61
N SER A 132 2.73 4.58 52.45
CA SER A 132 1.41 4.20 52.94
C SER A 132 0.71 3.24 51.97
N ASP A 133 -0.01 2.27 52.51
CA ASP A 133 -0.80 1.30 51.73
C ASP A 133 -1.76 2.00 50.76
N GLU A 134 -2.37 3.13 51.17
CA GLU A 134 -3.26 3.94 50.31
C GLU A 134 -2.52 4.57 49.12
N LYS A 135 -1.31 5.11 49.31
CA LYS A 135 -0.49 5.67 48.22
C LYS A 135 -0.03 4.57 47.26
N MET A 136 0.39 3.42 47.77
CA MET A 136 0.83 2.30 46.94
C MET A 136 -0.30 1.72 46.08
N LEU A 137 -1.53 1.71 46.60
CA LEU A 137 -2.71 1.33 45.84
C LEU A 137 -3.03 2.34 44.72
N GLU A 138 -2.89 3.64 44.99
CA GLU A 138 -3.05 4.70 44.00
C GLU A 138 -1.98 4.60 42.89
N TYR A 139 -0.73 4.33 43.26
CA TYR A 139 0.37 4.10 42.33
C TYR A 139 0.09 2.92 41.41
N LYS A 140 -0.40 1.81 41.96
CA LYS A 140 -0.78 0.62 41.19
C LYS A 140 -1.85 0.94 40.15
N PHE A 141 -2.95 1.58 40.54
CA PHE A 141 -4.05 1.90 39.64
C PHE A 141 -3.60 2.80 38.49
N LYS A 142 -2.83 3.84 38.79
CA LYS A 142 -2.27 4.74 37.76
C LYS A 142 -1.30 4.04 36.83
N LEU A 143 -0.48 3.11 37.33
CA LEU A 143 0.40 2.29 36.49
C LEU A 143 -0.39 1.35 35.58
N GLU A 144 -1.45 0.72 36.07
CA GLU A 144 -2.34 -0.12 35.25
C GLU A 144 -2.97 0.70 34.12
N GLU A 145 -3.50 1.90 34.41
CA GLU A 145 -4.03 2.82 33.40
C GLU A 145 -2.98 3.22 32.35
N LEU A 146 -1.75 3.53 32.78
CA LEU A 146 -0.68 3.91 31.86
C LEU A 146 -0.21 2.74 30.98
N VAL A 147 -0.16 1.52 31.53
CA VAL A 147 0.18 0.31 30.78
C VAL A 147 -0.93 -0.07 29.81
N GLU A 148 -2.20 0.06 30.21
CA GLU A 148 -3.33 -0.12 29.30
C GLU A 148 -3.30 0.90 28.16
N ALA A 149 -3.04 2.17 28.47
CA ALA A 149 -2.92 3.22 27.48
C ALA A 149 -1.74 2.96 26.53
N TYR A 150 -0.58 2.55 27.04
CA TYR A 150 0.57 2.13 26.22
C TYR A 150 0.20 1.00 25.26
N ASN A 151 -0.53 -0.01 25.75
CA ASN A 151 -0.97 -1.18 24.98
C ASN A 151 -1.94 -0.87 23.83
N LEU A 152 -2.59 0.29 23.83
CA LEU A 152 -3.42 0.73 22.70
C LEU A 152 -2.59 1.13 21.47
N TYR A 153 -1.30 1.44 21.66
CA TYR A 153 -0.43 1.95 20.61
C TYR A 153 0.67 0.95 20.19
N THR A 154 0.75 -0.24 20.82
CA THR A 154 1.71 -1.32 20.49
C THR A 154 0.98 -2.60 20.07
N GLU A 155 1.61 -3.37 19.19
CA GLU A 155 1.13 -4.72 18.82
C GLU A 155 1.50 -5.77 19.88
N GLU A 156 2.60 -5.57 20.61
CA GLU A 156 3.02 -6.43 21.72
C GLU A 156 2.46 -5.89 23.03
N LYS A 157 1.41 -6.54 23.54
CA LYS A 157 0.80 -6.18 24.82
C LYS A 157 1.72 -6.56 25.98
N ILE A 158 2.02 -5.58 26.83
CA ILE A 158 2.80 -5.77 28.05
C ILE A 158 1.88 -5.73 29.27
N ASN A 159 2.16 -6.58 30.25
CA ASN A 159 1.49 -6.54 31.55
C ASN A 159 2.32 -5.75 32.55
N ILE A 160 1.66 -5.20 33.55
CA ILE A 160 2.28 -4.41 34.63
C ILE A 160 3.44 -5.16 35.31
N THR A 161 3.33 -6.48 35.47
CA THR A 161 4.37 -7.36 36.06
C THR A 161 5.64 -7.47 35.20
N LYS A 162 5.57 -7.21 33.90
CA LYS A 162 6.73 -7.19 32.99
C LYS A 162 7.47 -5.86 33.03
N VAL A 163 6.79 -4.79 33.46
CA VAL A 163 7.32 -3.41 33.43
C VAL A 163 7.87 -2.99 34.78
N ILE A 164 7.26 -3.46 35.87
CA ILE A 164 7.68 -3.13 37.23
C ILE A 164 8.87 -4.02 37.66
N PRO A 165 9.98 -3.43 38.15
CA PRO A 165 11.10 -4.18 38.72
C PRO A 165 10.65 -5.10 39.87
N VAL A 166 11.20 -6.32 39.93
CA VAL A 166 10.84 -7.36 40.92
C VAL A 166 10.89 -6.86 42.37
N GLU A 167 11.82 -5.94 42.66
CA GLU A 167 11.99 -5.30 43.97
C GLU A 167 10.75 -4.51 44.43
N LEU A 168 9.99 -3.94 43.49
CA LEU A 168 8.83 -3.09 43.75
C LEU A 168 7.50 -3.85 43.69
N GLN A 169 7.51 -5.08 43.16
CA GLN A 169 6.29 -5.88 42.97
C GLN A 169 5.62 -6.25 44.30
N ASN A 170 6.42 -6.55 45.34
CA ASN A 170 5.94 -6.86 46.67
C ASN A 170 5.20 -5.68 47.33
N TYR A 171 5.65 -4.44 47.09
CA TYR A 171 5.05 -3.23 47.65
C TYR A 171 3.71 -2.87 46.98
N LEU A 172 3.48 -3.38 45.77
CA LEU A 172 2.26 -3.13 44.97
C LEU A 172 1.28 -4.31 44.99
N GLY A 173 1.57 -5.34 45.80
CA GLY A 173 0.73 -6.54 45.91
C GLY A 173 0.57 -7.26 44.57
N LEU A 174 1.66 -7.36 43.81
CA LEU A 174 1.75 -8.11 42.55
C LEU A 174 2.65 -9.33 42.82
N GLU A 175 2.05 -10.50 43.05
CA GLU A 175 2.76 -11.80 43.10
C GLU A 175 2.88 -12.44 41.71
#